data_AF-S7Y7H1-F1
#
_entry.id   AF-S7Y7H1-F1
#
_cell.length_a   1.000
_cell.length_b   1.000
_cell.length_c   1.000
_cell.angle_alpha   90.00
_cell.angle_beta   90.00
_cell.angle_gamma   90.00
#
_symmetry.space_group_name_H-M   'P 1'
#
loop_
_entity.id
_entity.type
_entity.pdbx_description
1 polymer ?
#
loop_
_entity_poly.entity_id
_entity_poly.type
_entity_poly.pdbx_seq_one_letter_code
_entity_poly.pdbx_strand_id
1 'polypeptide(L)'
;MRYGLILGDQLSEQISTLKVLDKDQDLILMAELVEEATYVQHHPQKIAFIFSAMRHFAKSLKAQGWKIHYQTFDRTQAAQGFIDFIQAQLEKNPADALIITESGEFRLQQAIATTWSKQLQIPIQILNDDRFFPLPKLFATGLQIPKPYAWNFSIES
;
A
#
# COMPACT_ATOMS: atom_id res chain seq x y z
N MET A 1 -14.28 15.13 1.75
CA MET A 1 -14.15 13.67 1.53
C MET A 1 -12.69 13.34 1.30
N ARG A 2 -12.18 12.25 1.89
CA ARG A 2 -10.81 11.75 1.70
C ARG A 2 -10.81 10.44 0.94
N TYR A 3 -9.69 10.17 0.27
CA TYR A 3 -9.41 8.88 -0.35
C TYR A 3 -8.46 8.07 0.51
N GLY A 4 -8.76 6.79 0.67
CA GLY A 4 -7.90 5.84 1.35
C GLY A 4 -7.35 4.80 0.40
N LEU A 5 -6.05 4.81 0.13
CA LEU A 5 -5.43 3.77 -0.70
C LEU A 5 -5.04 2.58 0.16
N ILE A 6 -5.48 1.38 -0.23
CA ILE A 6 -5.06 0.11 0.37
C ILE A 6 -4.35 -0.74 -0.70
N LEU A 7 -3.11 -1.10 -0.41
CA LEU A 7 -2.24 -1.89 -1.28
C LEU A 7 -2.49 -3.40 -1.14
N GLY A 8 -2.01 -4.19 -2.11
CA GLY A 8 -2.23 -5.64 -2.16
C GLY A 8 -1.57 -6.44 -1.02
N ASP A 9 -0.59 -5.86 -0.33
CA ASP A 9 0.09 -6.39 0.84
C ASP A 9 -0.51 -5.88 2.18
N GLN A 10 -1.48 -4.95 2.13
CA GLN A 10 -2.07 -4.28 3.28
C GLN A 10 -3.48 -4.81 3.65
N LEU A 11 -3.81 -6.04 3.26
CA LEU A 11 -5.15 -6.65 3.39
C LEU A 11 -5.48 -7.07 4.83
N SER A 12 -5.57 -6.08 5.73
CA SER A 12 -5.90 -6.23 7.15
C SER A 12 -6.99 -5.25 7.54
N GLU A 13 -7.99 -5.71 8.30
CA GLU A 13 -9.04 -4.85 8.84
C GLU A 13 -8.52 -3.85 9.90
N GLN A 14 -7.33 -4.10 10.43
CA GLN A 14 -6.66 -3.25 11.41
C GLN A 14 -5.64 -2.29 10.79
N ILE A 15 -5.60 -2.18 9.46
CA ILE A 15 -4.64 -1.28 8.80
C ILE A 15 -4.90 0.19 9.18
N SER A 16 -3.84 0.96 9.41
CA SER A 16 -3.90 2.36 9.85
C SER A 16 -4.83 3.23 8.99
N THR A 17 -4.84 3.02 7.68
CA THR A 17 -5.76 3.69 6.75
C THR A 17 -7.22 3.54 7.20
N LEU A 18 -7.69 2.33 7.50
CA LEU A 18 -9.08 2.08 7.91
C LEU A 18 -9.42 2.68 9.28
N LYS A 19 -8.43 2.87 10.16
CA LYS A 19 -8.63 3.47 11.49
C LYS A 19 -8.87 4.98 11.43
N VAL A 20 -8.40 5.64 10.37
CA VAL A 20 -8.46 7.10 10.24
C VAL A 20 -9.61 7.55 9.32
N LEU A 21 -10.04 6.71 8.38
CA LEU A 21 -11.14 7.03 7.47
C LEU A 21 -12.52 6.98 8.14
N ASP A 22 -13.43 7.79 7.63
CA ASP A 22 -14.85 7.80 7.98
C ASP A 22 -15.66 7.03 6.92
N LYS A 23 -16.36 5.97 7.33
CA LYS A 23 -17.17 5.11 6.43
C LYS A 23 -18.24 5.87 5.66
N ASP A 24 -18.83 6.90 6.26
CA ASP A 24 -19.97 7.60 5.70
C ASP A 24 -19.54 8.70 4.72
N GLN A 25 -18.30 9.16 4.81
CA GLN A 25 -17.79 10.27 4.03
C GLN A 25 -16.70 9.89 3.04
N ASP A 26 -15.83 8.95 3.40
CA ASP A 26 -14.60 8.67 2.65
C ASP A 26 -14.76 7.48 1.68
N LEU A 27 -13.82 7.38 0.75
CA LEU A 27 -13.79 6.34 -0.27
C LEU A 27 -12.47 5.57 -0.22
N ILE A 28 -12.57 4.24 -0.13
CA ILE A 28 -11.41 3.36 -0.26
C ILE A 28 -11.12 3.11 -1.73
N LEU A 29 -9.85 3.21 -2.09
CA LEU A 29 -9.33 2.91 -3.42
C LEU A 29 -8.49 1.63 -3.34
N MET A 30 -8.74 0.72 -4.27
CA MET A 30 -7.96 -0.51 -4.46
C MET A 30 -7.84 -0.81 -5.95
N ALA A 31 -6.64 -1.15 -6.43
CA ALA A 31 -6.42 -1.48 -7.84
C ALA A 31 -5.48 -2.67 -8.00
N GLU A 32 -5.86 -3.61 -8.87
CA GLU A 32 -5.00 -4.70 -9.32
C GLU A 32 -4.05 -4.16 -10.43
N LEU A 33 -2.81 -3.82 -10.06
CA LEU A 33 -1.82 -3.28 -10.99
C LEU A 33 -0.69 -4.28 -11.23
N VAL A 34 -0.26 -4.41 -12.49
CA VAL A 34 0.83 -5.32 -12.88
C VAL A 34 2.21 -4.74 -12.61
N GLU A 35 2.37 -3.42 -12.52
CA GLU A 35 3.67 -2.81 -12.23
C GLU A 35 4.28 -3.31 -10.90
N GLU A 36 3.43 -3.60 -9.90
CA GLU A 36 3.78 -4.25 -8.62
C GLU A 36 4.09 -5.75 -8.77
N ALA A 37 3.60 -6.38 -9.84
CA ALA A 37 3.59 -7.81 -10.06
C ALA A 37 4.70 -8.29 -11.01
N THR A 38 5.24 -7.40 -11.85
CA THR A 38 6.26 -7.70 -12.88
C THR A 38 7.68 -7.26 -12.55
N TYR A 39 7.91 -6.47 -11.48
CA TYR A 39 9.26 -5.98 -11.17
C TYR A 39 10.23 -7.09 -10.72
N VAL A 40 9.69 -8.17 -10.16
CA VAL A 40 10.39 -9.46 -10.02
C VAL A 40 9.63 -10.42 -10.91
N GLN A 41 10.29 -11.41 -11.53
CA GLN A 41 9.58 -12.52 -12.20
C GLN A 41 8.74 -13.29 -11.18
N HIS A 42 7.58 -12.75 -10.81
CA HIS A 42 6.61 -13.44 -9.99
C HIS A 42 5.88 -14.39 -10.90
N HIS A 43 5.89 -15.66 -10.50
CA HIS A 43 5.12 -16.70 -11.16
C HIS A 43 3.65 -16.25 -11.23
N PRO A 44 2.95 -16.42 -12.37
CA PRO A 44 1.56 -15.94 -12.55
C PRO A 44 0.59 -16.37 -11.44
N GLN A 45 0.86 -17.51 -10.78
CA GLN A 45 0.09 -18.00 -9.63
C GLN A 45 0.16 -17.06 -8.42
N LYS A 46 1.30 -16.43 -8.13
CA LYS A 46 1.44 -15.48 -7.01
C LYS A 46 0.57 -14.25 -7.24
N ILE A 47 0.56 -13.74 -8.47
CA ILE A 47 -0.24 -12.57 -8.88
C ILE A 47 -1.73 -12.90 -8.75
N ALA A 48 -2.15 -14.05 -9.30
CA ALA A 48 -3.53 -14.51 -9.19
C ALA A 48 -3.97 -14.68 -7.73
N PHE A 49 -3.08 -15.18 -6.87
CA PHE A 49 -3.33 -15.32 -5.44
C PHE A 49 -3.55 -13.96 -4.77
N ILE A 50 -2.67 -12.99 -5.00
CA ILE A 50 -2.81 -11.62 -4.45
C ILE A 50 -4.12 -10.99 -4.93
N PHE A 51 -4.44 -11.05 -6.22
CA PHE A 51 -5.68 -10.48 -6.74
C PHE A 51 -6.92 -11.15 -6.14
N SER A 52 -6.91 -12.47 -5.96
CA SER A 52 -8.00 -13.18 -5.29
C SER A 52 -8.20 -12.69 -3.85
N ALA A 53 -7.10 -12.52 -3.10
CA ALA A 53 -7.14 -11.99 -1.74
C ALA A 53 -7.67 -10.55 -1.71
N MET A 54 -7.21 -9.68 -2.61
CA MET A 54 -7.68 -8.30 -2.73
C MET A 54 -9.18 -8.23 -3.03
N ARG A 55 -9.68 -9.07 -3.94
CA ARG A 55 -11.11 -9.14 -4.28
C ARG A 55 -11.95 -9.57 -3.09
N HIS A 56 -11.50 -10.58 -2.34
CA HIS A 56 -12.19 -11.03 -1.12
C HIS A 56 -12.18 -9.96 -0.04
N PHE A 57 -11.05 -9.29 0.16
CA PHE A 57 -10.93 -8.22 1.14
C PHE A 57 -11.85 -7.04 0.80
N ALA A 58 -11.87 -6.60 -0.46
CA ALA A 58 -12.79 -5.55 -0.93
C ALA A 58 -14.26 -5.94 -0.72
N LYS A 59 -14.63 -7.20 -0.96
CA LYS A 59 -15.99 -7.70 -0.68
C LYS A 59 -16.31 -7.67 0.82
N SER A 60 -15.38 -8.09 1.67
CA SER A 60 -15.55 -8.05 3.14
C SER A 60 -15.79 -6.62 3.61
N LEU A 61 -14.95 -5.68 3.20
CA LEU A 61 -15.08 -4.28 3.58
C LEU A 61 -16.40 -3.66 3.07
N LYS A 62 -16.83 -3.97 1.84
CA LYS A 62 -18.16 -3.55 1.34
C LYS A 62 -19.30 -4.09 2.20
N ALA A 63 -19.23 -5.35 2.63
CA ALA A 63 -20.23 -5.94 3.52
C ALA A 63 -20.26 -5.26 4.90
N GLN A 64 -19.14 -4.66 5.33
CA GLN A 64 -19.04 -3.87 6.57
C GLN A 64 -19.45 -2.39 6.39
N GLY A 65 -19.99 -2.01 5.22
CA GLY A 65 -20.49 -0.67 4.92
C GLY A 65 -19.48 0.30 4.32
N TRP A 66 -18.25 -0.13 4.00
CA TRP A 66 -17.28 0.75 3.37
C TRP A 66 -17.65 1.07 1.92
N LYS A 67 -17.49 2.34 1.52
CA LYS A 67 -17.46 2.75 0.12
C LYS A 67 -16.12 2.38 -0.49
N ILE A 68 -16.13 1.60 -1.57
CA ILE A 68 -14.90 1.13 -2.22
C ILE A 68 -15.00 1.27 -3.73
N HIS A 69 -14.02 1.97 -4.30
CA HIS A 69 -13.71 1.93 -5.72
C HIS A 69 -12.60 0.91 -5.96
N TYR A 70 -12.95 -0.17 -6.67
CA TYR A 70 -12.06 -1.29 -6.94
C TYR A 70 -11.84 -1.42 -8.44
N GLN A 71 -10.59 -1.36 -8.88
CA GLN A 71 -10.20 -1.61 -10.26
C GLN A 71 -9.63 -3.02 -10.41
N THR A 72 -10.29 -3.84 -11.23
CA THR A 72 -9.78 -5.15 -11.63
C THR A 72 -8.70 -5.01 -12.69
N PHE A 73 -7.74 -5.91 -12.68
CA PHE A 73 -6.70 -5.97 -13.68
C PHE A 73 -7.32 -6.43 -15.00
N ASP A 74 -7.12 -5.61 -16.02
CA ASP A 74 -7.51 -5.92 -17.39
C ASP A 74 -6.27 -5.80 -18.28
N ARG A 75 -5.90 -6.91 -18.93
CA ARG A 75 -4.77 -6.94 -19.87
C ARG A 75 -5.00 -6.03 -21.08
N THR A 76 -6.24 -5.69 -21.37
CA THR A 76 -6.64 -4.85 -22.50
C THR A 76 -6.74 -3.36 -22.13
N GLN A 77 -6.81 -3.02 -20.84
CA GLN A 77 -6.87 -1.64 -20.35
C GLN A 77 -5.63 -1.33 -19.51
N ALA A 78 -4.71 -0.58 -20.09
CA ALA A 78 -3.50 -0.12 -19.44
C ALA A 78 -3.79 1.10 -18.56
N ALA A 79 -4.37 0.93 -17.37
CA ALA A 79 -4.04 1.88 -16.31
C ALA A 79 -2.57 1.62 -15.95
N GLN A 80 -1.71 2.61 -16.18
CA GLN A 80 -0.27 2.38 -16.17
C GLN A 80 0.30 2.39 -14.74
N GLY A 81 -0.41 2.98 -13.78
CA GLY A 81 -0.03 2.90 -12.37
C GLY A 81 -1.06 3.47 -11.40
N PHE A 82 -0.68 3.56 -10.12
CA PHE A 82 -1.54 4.10 -9.06
C PHE A 82 -1.91 5.57 -9.29
N ILE A 83 -0.99 6.38 -9.83
CA ILE A 83 -1.26 7.79 -10.10
C ILE A 83 -2.42 7.96 -11.07
N ASP A 84 -2.40 7.27 -12.22
CA ASP A 84 -3.47 7.39 -13.22
C ASP A 84 -4.82 6.95 -12.65
N PHE A 85 -4.81 5.84 -11.88
CA PHE A 85 -6.00 5.33 -11.22
C PHE A 85 -6.60 6.35 -10.25
N ILE A 86 -5.77 6.98 -9.42
CA ILE A 86 -6.22 7.98 -8.44
C ILE A 86 -6.66 9.27 -9.16
N GLN A 87 -5.93 9.72 -10.18
CA GLN A 87 -6.28 10.90 -10.97
C GLN A 87 -7.63 10.74 -11.65
N ALA A 88 -7.89 9.61 -12.30
CA ALA A 88 -9.18 9.32 -12.93
C ALA A 88 -10.34 9.35 -11.93
N GLN A 89 -10.07 9.05 -10.65
CA GLN A 89 -11.06 9.13 -9.59
C GLN A 89 -11.21 10.55 -9.02
N LEU A 90 -10.12 11.32 -8.95
CA LEU A 90 -10.14 12.74 -8.57
C LEU A 90 -10.87 13.62 -9.59
N GLU A 91 -10.74 13.33 -10.89
CA GLU A 91 -11.46 14.02 -11.96
C GLU A 91 -12.98 13.83 -11.85
N LYS A 92 -13.42 12.64 -11.43
CA LYS A 92 -14.84 12.33 -11.25
C LYS A 92 -15.40 12.89 -9.96
N ASN A 93 -14.61 12.84 -8.89
CA ASN A 93 -15.01 13.29 -7.57
C ASN A 93 -13.79 13.83 -6.82
N PRO A 94 -13.68 15.15 -6.60
CA PRO A 94 -12.56 15.74 -5.88
C PRO A 94 -12.46 15.20 -4.44
N ALA A 95 -11.23 15.01 -3.96
CA ALA A 95 -10.95 14.63 -2.58
C ALA A 95 -10.01 15.64 -1.93
N ASP A 96 -10.15 15.80 -0.61
CA ASP A 96 -9.37 16.78 0.16
C ASP A 96 -7.96 16.27 0.46
N ALA A 97 -7.78 14.95 0.55
CA ALA A 97 -6.51 14.31 0.84
C ALA A 97 -6.50 12.84 0.43
N LEU A 98 -5.30 12.32 0.19
CA LEU A 98 -5.03 10.88 0.08
C LEU A 98 -4.41 10.36 1.37
N ILE A 99 -5.04 9.36 1.99
CA ILE A 99 -4.57 8.66 3.18
C ILE A 99 -4.00 7.31 2.75
N ILE A 100 -2.77 7.03 3.16
CA ILE A 100 -2.08 5.78 2.82
C ILE A 100 -1.29 5.29 4.04
N THR A 101 -1.28 3.99 4.26
CA THR A 101 -0.34 3.37 5.21
C THR A 101 1.00 3.15 4.50
N GLU A 102 2.12 3.34 5.19
CA GLU A 102 3.47 3.14 4.65
C GLU A 102 3.56 1.88 3.79
N SER A 103 4.19 2.02 2.62
CA SER A 103 4.45 0.89 1.73
C SER A 103 5.70 0.15 2.17
N GLY A 104 5.65 -1.19 2.14
CA GLY A 104 6.82 -2.04 2.33
C GLY A 104 7.79 -2.03 1.13
N GLU A 105 7.41 -1.44 0.00
CA GLU A 105 8.22 -1.33 -1.21
C GLU A 105 8.92 0.04 -1.26
N PHE A 106 10.25 0.03 -1.20
CA PHE A 106 11.06 1.24 -1.04
C PHE A 106 10.86 2.27 -2.16
N ARG A 107 10.78 1.83 -3.43
CA ARG A 107 10.60 2.73 -4.57
C ARG A 107 9.22 3.40 -4.54
N LEU A 108 8.17 2.63 -4.28
CA LEU A 108 6.80 3.13 -4.13
C LEU A 108 6.70 4.09 -2.94
N GLN A 109 7.26 3.73 -1.78
CA GLN A 109 7.29 4.61 -0.61
C GLN A 109 8.00 5.92 -0.91
N GLN A 110 9.13 5.88 -1.60
CA GLN A 110 9.86 7.07 -2.02
C GLN A 110 9.04 7.93 -2.99
N ALA A 111 8.34 7.32 -3.96
CA ALA A 111 7.47 8.02 -4.89
C ALA A 111 6.28 8.69 -4.16
N ILE A 112 5.62 7.99 -3.24
CA ILE A 112 4.53 8.53 -2.42
C ILE A 112 5.01 9.75 -1.63
N ALA A 113 6.17 9.65 -0.99
CA ALA A 113 6.70 10.71 -0.13
C ALA A 113 7.20 11.94 -0.91
N THR A 114 7.62 11.78 -2.18
CA THR A 114 8.32 12.87 -2.90
C THR A 114 7.60 13.42 -4.12
N THR A 115 6.89 12.58 -4.88
CA THR A 115 6.32 13.00 -6.17
C THR A 115 4.80 13.04 -6.17
N TRP A 116 4.14 12.12 -5.45
CA TRP A 116 2.70 11.93 -5.60
C TRP A 116 1.88 13.16 -5.24
N SER A 117 2.21 13.88 -4.16
CA SER A 117 1.43 15.07 -3.77
C SER A 117 1.46 16.15 -4.86
N LYS A 118 2.59 16.30 -5.57
CA LYS A 118 2.70 17.22 -6.71
C LYS A 118 1.94 16.74 -7.94
N GLN A 119 1.98 15.43 -8.21
CA GLN A 119 1.31 14.82 -9.37
C GLN A 119 -0.22 14.78 -9.22
N LEU A 120 -0.71 14.52 -8.01
CA LEU A 120 -2.14 14.44 -7.70
C LEU A 120 -2.75 15.79 -7.30
N GLN A 121 -1.91 16.80 -7.02
CA GLN A 121 -2.33 18.14 -6.58
C GLN A 121 -3.20 18.14 -5.30
N ILE A 122 -3.04 17.11 -4.47
CA ILE A 122 -3.70 16.98 -3.17
C ILE A 122 -2.66 16.62 -2.09
N PRO A 123 -2.90 16.98 -0.82
CA PRO A 123 -2.06 16.52 0.27
C PRO A 123 -2.13 15.00 0.41
N ILE A 124 -1.00 14.39 0.79
CA ILE A 124 -0.89 12.97 1.07
C ILE A 124 -0.48 12.80 2.53
N GLN A 125 -1.29 12.07 3.27
CA GLN A 125 -1.00 11.69 4.64
C GLN A 125 -0.55 10.23 4.66
N ILE A 126 0.72 10.03 5.00
CA ILE A 126 1.33 8.71 5.19
C ILE A 126 1.22 8.34 6.66
N LEU A 127 0.60 7.19 6.94
CA LEU A 127 0.40 6.63 8.28
C LEU A 127 1.39 5.49 8.50
N ASN A 128 1.94 5.37 9.70
CA ASN A 128 2.81 4.25 10.06
C ASN A 128 2.07 2.90 9.91
N ASP A 129 2.79 1.88 9.49
CA ASP A 129 2.28 0.51 9.50
C ASP A 129 2.42 -0.12 10.89
N ASP A 130 1.31 -0.19 11.63
CA ASP A 130 1.26 -0.70 13.00
C ASP A 130 1.16 -2.23 13.10
N ARG A 131 1.19 -2.94 11.96
CA ARG A 131 1.28 -4.41 11.91
C ARG A 131 2.65 -4.91 12.32
N PHE A 132 3.68 -4.07 12.19
CA PHE A 132 5.02 -4.36 12.67
C PHE A 132 5.19 -3.80 14.07
N PHE A 133 5.77 -4.59 14.98
CA PHE A 133 6.22 -4.05 16.26
C PHE A 133 7.17 -2.88 15.98
N PRO A 134 7.01 -1.73 16.65
CA PRO A 134 7.99 -0.67 16.55
C PRO A 134 9.30 -1.22 17.07
N LEU A 135 10.19 -1.60 16.15
CA LEU A 135 11.59 -1.75 16.48
C LEU A 135 11.99 -0.41 17.09
N PRO A 136 12.53 -0.38 18.32
CA PRO A 136 13.06 0.84 18.87
C PRO A 136 13.96 1.48 17.82
N LYS A 137 14.00 2.81 17.74
CA LYS A 137 14.87 3.63 16.87
C LYS A 137 16.39 3.32 16.98
N LEU A 138 16.78 2.19 17.55
CA LEU A 138 18.12 1.66 17.68
C LEU A 138 18.82 1.38 16.33
N PHE A 139 18.10 1.28 15.21
CA PHE A 139 18.72 0.97 13.90
C PHE A 139 19.10 2.20 13.07
N ALA A 140 18.71 3.41 13.46
CA ALA A 140 18.96 4.64 12.68
C ALA A 140 20.12 5.52 13.19
N THR A 141 20.63 5.27 14.39
CA THR A 141 21.88 5.87 14.86
C THR A 141 22.93 4.78 14.92
N GLY A 142 24.09 5.01 14.29
CA GLY A 142 25.23 4.09 14.18
C GLY A 142 25.71 3.54 15.52
N LEU A 143 24.96 2.58 16.06
CA LEU A 143 25.31 1.82 17.24
C LEU A 143 26.20 0.68 16.79
N GLN A 144 27.47 0.81 17.16
CA GLN A 144 28.38 -0.30 17.30
C GLN A 144 27.70 -1.34 18.20
N ILE A 145 27.26 -2.44 17.61
CA ILE A 145 26.70 -3.57 18.34
C ILE A 145 27.83 -4.08 19.26
N PRO A 146 27.71 -4.01 20.60
CA PRO A 146 28.60 -4.78 21.44
C PRO A 146 28.34 -6.25 21.14
N LYS A 147 29.37 -7.00 20.72
CA LYS A 147 29.28 -8.45 20.48
C LYS A 147 28.74 -9.12 21.76
N PRO A 148 27.54 -9.74 21.69
CA PRO A 148 27.55 -11.20 21.78
C PRO A 148 26.68 -11.91 20.73
N TYR A 149 26.03 -11.18 19.82
CA TYR A 149 25.21 -11.79 18.76
C TYR A 149 25.93 -11.79 17.41
N ALA A 150 27.11 -12.41 17.37
CA ALA A 150 27.70 -12.85 16.12
C ALA A 150 27.20 -14.28 15.85
N TRP A 151 26.36 -14.45 14.83
CA TRP A 151 26.06 -15.76 14.27
C TRP A 151 27.35 -16.33 13.66
N ASN A 152 27.99 -17.25 14.37
CA ASN A 152 29.16 -17.97 13.85
C ASN A 152 28.70 -18.98 12.78
N PHE A 153 28.85 -18.61 11.52
CA PHE A 153 28.98 -19.61 10.46
C PHE A 153 30.44 -20.07 10.42
N SER A 154 30.72 -21.20 11.08
CA SER A 154 31.92 -21.98 10.78
C SER A 154 31.66 -22.75 9.48
N ILE A 155 32.44 -22.46 8.45
CA ILE A 155 32.58 -23.34 7.30
C ILE A 155 33.96 -23.96 7.44
N GLU A 156 34.02 -25.18 7.96
CA GLU A 156 35.21 -26.03 7.93
C GLU A 156 35.35 -26.61 6.52
N SER A 157 36.45 -26.26 5.84
CA SER A 157 37.47 -27.15 5.26
C SER A 157 38.27 -26.42 4.19
#